data_AF-A0A7W1PSB7-F1
#
_entry.id   AF-A0A7W1PSB7-F1
#
_cell.length_a   1.000
_cell.length_b   1.000
_cell.length_c   1.000
_cell.angle_alpha   90.00
_cell.angle_beta   90.00
_cell.angle_gamma   90.00
#
_symmetry.space_group_name_H-M   'P 1'
#
loop_
_entity.id
_entity.type
_entity.pdbx_description
1 polymer ?
#
loop_
_entity_poly.entity_id
_entity_poly.type
_entity_poly.pdbx_seq_one_letter_code
_entity_poly.pdbx_strand_id
1 'polypeptide(L)'
;MSNLKNTEYGLEKIFEGAQDFLPLLGTDYVEFYVGNAKQAAHYYKTAFGFQSHAYAGLETGIRDRASYVLKQDKIRIVLTTALNSDSPIGEHVKKHGDGVKVVA
;
A
#
# COMPACT_ATOMS: atom_id res chain seq x y z
N MET A 1 -35.70 11.51 -0.16
CA MET A 1 -34.54 10.64 -0.43
C MET A 1 -33.47 11.49 -1.09
N SER A 2 -32.29 11.51 -0.46
CA SER A 2 -31.20 12.46 -0.66
C SER A 2 -30.68 12.54 -2.11
N ASN A 3 -30.64 13.76 -2.64
CA ASN A 3 -29.87 14.12 -3.84
C ASN A 3 -28.37 13.94 -3.55
N LEU A 4 -27.86 12.72 -3.73
CA LEU A 4 -26.43 12.47 -3.80
C LEU A 4 -25.96 12.88 -5.20
N LYS A 5 -25.30 14.05 -5.29
CA LYS A 5 -24.54 14.41 -6.48
C LYS A 5 -23.28 13.54 -6.52
N ASN A 6 -23.06 12.83 -7.62
CA ASN A 6 -21.78 12.21 -7.89
C ASN A 6 -20.70 13.30 -7.92
N THR A 7 -19.70 13.18 -7.06
CA THR A 7 -18.49 13.99 -7.14
C THR A 7 -17.66 13.47 -8.30
N GLU A 8 -17.52 14.25 -9.36
CA GLU A 8 -16.53 13.97 -10.40
C GLU A 8 -15.14 14.24 -9.81
N TYR A 9 -14.43 13.16 -9.47
CA TYR A 9 -13.04 13.21 -8.98
C TYR A 9 -12.03 13.49 -10.13
N GLY A 10 -12.50 13.92 -11.29
CA GLY A 10 -11.65 14.23 -12.44
C GLY A 10 -11.07 15.63 -12.35
N LEU A 11 -9.77 15.77 -12.60
CA LEU A 11 -9.18 17.07 -12.87
C LEU A 11 -9.83 17.65 -14.13
N GLU A 12 -10.18 18.94 -14.08
CA GLU A 12 -10.75 19.65 -15.23
C GLU A 12 -9.73 19.58 -16.39
N LYS A 13 -10.16 19.03 -17.54
CA LYS A 13 -9.28 18.93 -18.70
C LYS A 13 -8.98 20.32 -19.22
N ILE A 14 -7.70 20.72 -19.15
CA ILE A 14 -7.21 22.01 -19.67
C ILE A 14 -7.45 22.10 -21.21
N PHE A 15 -7.51 20.96 -21.89
CA PHE A 15 -7.83 20.85 -23.31
C PHE A 15 -8.99 19.86 -23.51
N GLU A 16 -10.16 20.35 -23.89
CA GLU A 16 -11.39 19.55 -24.05
C GLU A 16 -11.25 18.38 -25.03
N GLY A 17 -10.44 18.54 -26.09
CA GLY A 17 -10.19 17.51 -27.11
C GLY A 17 -9.03 16.55 -26.79
N ALA A 18 -8.33 16.72 -25.66
CA ALA A 18 -7.21 15.86 -25.32
C ALA A 18 -7.69 14.45 -24.92
N GLN A 19 -7.21 13.45 -25.67
CA GLN A 19 -7.41 12.05 -25.35
C GLN A 19 -6.60 11.71 -24.08
N ASP A 20 -7.29 11.16 -23.09
CA ASP A 20 -6.65 10.71 -21.85
C ASP A 20 -6.01 9.34 -22.10
N PHE A 21 -4.71 9.34 -22.40
CA PHE A 21 -3.94 8.12 -22.70
C PHE A 21 -3.49 7.39 -21.43
N LEU A 22 -3.65 8.00 -20.26
CA LEU A 22 -3.27 7.45 -18.96
C LEU A 22 -4.29 7.87 -17.89
N PRO A 23 -5.52 7.32 -17.92
CA PRO A 23 -6.55 7.68 -16.96
C PRO A 23 -6.13 7.25 -15.55
N LEU A 24 -5.90 8.23 -14.68
CA LEU A 24 -5.59 8.01 -13.27
C LEU A 24 -6.88 7.83 -12.48
N LEU A 25 -7.14 6.61 -12.03
CA LEU A 25 -8.38 6.25 -11.31
C LEU A 25 -8.29 6.46 -9.78
N GLY A 26 -7.11 6.85 -9.29
CA GLY A 26 -6.80 7.02 -7.88
C GLY A 26 -5.61 6.17 -7.44
N THR A 27 -5.37 6.12 -6.13
CA THR A 27 -4.30 5.33 -5.52
C THR A 27 -4.79 3.90 -5.27
N ASP A 28 -3.99 2.90 -5.65
CA ASP A 28 -4.31 1.50 -5.39
C ASP A 28 -3.82 1.06 -4.00
N TYR A 29 -2.55 1.34 -3.68
CA TYR A 29 -1.97 1.08 -2.36
C TYR A 29 -0.70 1.88 -2.09
N VAL A 30 -0.30 1.93 -0.81
CA VAL A 30 1.02 2.38 -0.39
C VAL A 30 1.76 1.19 0.24
N GLU A 31 2.98 0.91 -0.20
CA GLU A 31 3.81 -0.14 0.37
C GLU A 31 4.96 0.44 1.18
N PHE A 32 5.08 -0.05 2.41
CA PHE A 32 6.16 0.24 3.33
C PHE A 32 7.12 -0.95 3.37
N TYR A 33 8.41 -0.64 3.29
CA TYR A 33 9.46 -1.57 3.65
C TYR A 33 9.81 -1.34 5.11
N VAL A 34 9.66 -2.39 5.92
CA VAL A 34 9.77 -2.31 7.37
C VAL A 34 10.61 -3.46 7.93
N GLY A 35 11.27 -3.21 9.06
CA GLY A 35 12.11 -4.20 9.74
C GLY A 35 11.32 -5.40 10.27
N ASN A 36 10.05 -5.22 10.66
CA ASN A 36 9.19 -6.32 11.07
C ASN A 36 7.73 -6.07 10.64
N ALA A 37 7.33 -6.70 9.54
CA ALA A 37 5.99 -6.51 8.97
C ALA A 37 4.86 -6.99 9.88
N LYS A 38 5.07 -8.03 10.69
CA LYS A 38 4.06 -8.55 11.61
C LYS A 38 3.79 -7.58 12.76
N GLN A 39 4.85 -7.00 13.33
CA GLN A 39 4.75 -5.97 14.37
C GLN A 39 4.09 -4.71 13.81
N ALA A 40 4.56 -4.22 12.66
CA ALA A 40 3.97 -3.07 11.99
C ALA A 40 2.48 -3.32 11.72
N ALA A 41 2.12 -4.51 11.21
CA ALA A 41 0.74 -4.84 10.95
C ALA A 41 -0.10 -4.84 12.22
N HIS A 42 0.42 -5.37 13.33
CA HIS A 42 -0.23 -5.25 14.62
C HIS A 42 -0.47 -3.79 15.01
N TYR A 43 0.58 -2.95 14.94
CA TYR A 43 0.49 -1.52 15.28
C TYR A 43 -0.57 -0.78 14.46
N TYR A 44 -0.56 -0.89 13.13
CA TYR A 44 -1.54 -0.20 12.28
C TYR A 44 -2.98 -0.71 12.51
N LYS A 45 -3.16 -1.99 12.83
CA LYS A 45 -4.48 -2.51 13.21
C LYS A 45 -4.97 -1.94 14.55
N THR A 46 -4.11 -1.94 15.57
CA THR A 46 -4.52 -1.54 16.93
C THR A 46 -4.57 -0.03 17.12
N ALA A 47 -3.63 0.72 16.56
CA ALA A 47 -3.53 2.16 16.75
C ALA A 47 -4.39 2.96 15.76
N PHE A 48 -4.57 2.46 14.53
CA PHE A 48 -5.29 3.18 13.46
C PHE A 48 -6.60 2.50 13.05
N GLY A 49 -6.88 1.28 13.53
CA GLY A 49 -8.14 0.57 13.26
C GLY A 49 -8.20 -0.15 11.91
N PHE A 50 -7.08 -0.27 11.20
CA PHE A 50 -7.00 -1.06 9.97
C PHE A 50 -7.37 -2.53 10.21
N GLN A 51 -7.84 -3.21 9.17
CA GLN A 51 -8.19 -4.64 9.22
C GLN A 51 -7.26 -5.46 8.33
N SER A 52 -6.95 -6.69 8.75
CA SER A 52 -6.20 -7.64 7.91
C SER A 52 -6.98 -7.92 6.63
N HIS A 53 -6.32 -7.83 5.48
CA HIS A 53 -6.95 -8.06 4.17
C HIS A 53 -6.33 -9.23 3.41
N ALA A 54 -5.00 -9.30 3.36
CA ALA A 54 -4.26 -10.40 2.72
C ALA A 54 -2.89 -10.60 3.35
N TYR A 55 -2.27 -11.74 3.06
CA TYR A 55 -0.94 -12.10 3.53
C TYR A 55 -0.18 -12.86 2.45
N ALA A 56 1.12 -12.58 2.34
CA ALA A 56 2.07 -13.37 1.59
C ALA A 56 3.33 -13.59 2.43
N GLY A 57 3.81 -14.82 2.52
CA GLY A 57 5.01 -15.21 3.25
C GLY A 57 5.26 -16.71 3.16
N LEU A 58 6.00 -17.27 4.12
CA LEU A 58 6.46 -18.67 4.08
C LEU A 58 5.31 -19.66 3.93
N GLU A 59 4.20 -19.40 4.63
CA GLU A 59 2.97 -20.20 4.63
C GLU A 59 2.28 -20.21 3.26
N THR A 60 2.58 -19.22 2.41
CA THR A 60 2.07 -19.09 1.04
C THR A 60 3.12 -19.44 -0.02
N GLY A 61 4.29 -19.94 0.39
CA GLY A 61 5.38 -20.33 -0.51
C GLY A 61 6.37 -19.19 -0.87
N ILE A 62 6.16 -17.97 -0.36
CA ILE A 62 7.06 -16.84 -0.56
C ILE A 62 8.17 -16.91 0.50
N ARG A 63 9.43 -17.03 0.05
CA ARG A 63 10.59 -17.30 0.94
C ARG A 63 11.56 -16.13 1.08
N ASP A 64 11.42 -15.09 0.28
CA ASP A 64 12.30 -13.93 0.27
C ASP A 64 11.75 -12.76 1.11
N ARG A 65 10.43 -12.71 1.34
CA ARG A 65 9.75 -11.65 2.08
C ARG A 65 8.48 -12.13 2.77
N ALA A 66 8.01 -11.34 3.72
CA ALA A 66 6.66 -11.44 4.25
C ALA A 66 5.94 -10.08 4.11
N SER A 67 4.73 -10.10 3.59
CA SER A 67 3.90 -8.94 3.29
C SER A 67 2.52 -9.09 3.92
N TYR A 68 2.09 -8.08 4.67
CA TYR A 68 0.76 -7.98 5.25
C TYR A 68 0.01 -6.84 4.57
N VAL A 69 -1.14 -7.16 3.96
CA VAL A 69 -2.03 -6.13 3.41
C VAL A 69 -3.07 -5.78 4.46
N LEU A 70 -3.13 -4.51 4.80
CA LEU A 70 -4.11 -3.91 5.69
C LEU A 70 -5.02 -3.00 4.90
N LYS A 71 -6.31 -3.02 5.22
CA LYS A 71 -7.33 -2.21 4.54
C LYS A 71 -8.21 -1.49 5.55
N GLN A 72 -8.52 -0.22 5.24
CA GLN A 72 -9.57 0.56 5.88
C GLN A 72 -10.27 1.38 4.81
N ASP A 73 -11.54 1.09 4.58
CA ASP A 73 -12.32 1.63 3.45
C ASP A 73 -11.56 1.52 2.11
N LYS A 74 -11.22 2.63 1.44
CA LYS A 74 -10.48 2.64 0.17
C LYS A 74 -8.96 2.60 0.34
N ILE A 75 -8.43 2.76 1.55
CA ILE A 75 -6.99 2.83 1.80
C ILE A 75 -6.44 1.41 1.96
N ARG A 76 -5.38 1.11 1.21
CA ARG A 76 -4.61 -0.13 1.37
C ARG A 76 -3.16 0.19 1.71
N ILE A 77 -2.69 -0.43 2.79
CA ILE A 77 -1.30 -0.38 3.21
C ILE A 77 -0.72 -1.79 3.08
N VAL A 78 0.41 -1.91 2.39
CA VAL A 78 1.18 -3.15 2.32
C VAL A 78 2.42 -2.99 3.19
N LEU A 79 2.61 -3.86 4.17
CA LEU A 79 3.77 -3.84 5.07
C LEU A 79 4.64 -5.02 4.72
N THR A 80 5.83 -4.77 4.19
CA THR A 80 6.71 -5.81 3.66
C THR A 80 8.04 -5.82 4.39
N THR A 81 8.49 -7.01 4.80
CA THR A 81 9.78 -7.23 5.46
C THR A 81 10.58 -8.31 4.74
N ALA A 82 11.90 -8.20 4.76
CA ALA A 82 12.80 -9.19 4.19
C ALA A 82 12.87 -10.44 5.08
N LEU A 83 13.00 -11.63 4.47
CA LEU A 83 13.27 -12.88 5.18
C LEU A 83 14.71 -13.39 5.01
N ASN A 84 15.49 -12.70 4.17
CA ASN A 84 16.90 -12.97 3.92
C ASN A 84 17.71 -11.68 4.03
N SER A 85 19.02 -11.81 4.27
CA SER A 85 19.94 -10.68 4.40
C SER A 85 20.23 -9.99 3.08
N ASP A 86 20.20 -10.72 1.97
CA ASP A 86 20.33 -10.19 0.63
C ASP A 86 18.95 -9.84 0.06
N SER A 87 18.48 -8.64 0.38
CA SER A 87 17.15 -8.17 -0.02
C SER A 87 17.14 -6.67 -0.31
N PRO A 88 16.53 -6.22 -1.42
CA PRO A 88 16.31 -4.79 -1.65
C PRO A 88 15.39 -4.17 -0.58
N ILE A 89 14.58 -4.98 0.11
CA ILE A 89 13.75 -4.55 1.25
C ILE A 89 14.67 -4.23 2.45
N GLY A 90 15.57 -5.16 2.78
CA GLY A 90 16.53 -4.98 3.87
C GLY A 90 17.46 -3.80 3.65
N GLU A 91 17.97 -3.62 2.43
CA GLU A 91 18.85 -2.48 2.10
C GLU A 91 18.12 -1.13 2.21
N HIS A 92 16.84 -1.07 1.84
CA HIS A 92 16.04 0.13 2.06
C HIS A 92 15.90 0.46 3.55
N VAL A 93 15.48 -0.53 4.35
CA VAL A 93 15.29 -0.36 5.80
C VAL A 93 16.60 0.02 6.49
N LYS A 94 17.73 -0.56 6.09
CA LYS A 94 19.06 -0.22 6.62
C LYS A 94 19.44 1.24 6.35
N LYS A 95 19.09 1.76 5.17
CA LYS A 95 19.46 3.11 4.75
C LYS A 95 18.52 4.19 5.28
N HIS A 96 17.23 3.87 5.44
CA HIS A 96 16.18 4.86 5.68
C HIS A 96 15.33 4.61 6.92
N GLY A 97 15.46 3.45 7.57
CA GLY A 97 14.50 2.96 8.54
C GLY A 97 13.22 2.46 7.88
N ASP A 98 12.18 2.25 8.70
CA ASP A 98 10.85 1.86 8.22
C ASP A 98 10.23 3.01 7.42
N GLY A 99 9.84 2.77 6.17
CA GLY A 99 9.42 3.86 5.29
C GLY A 99 8.64 3.41 4.05
N VAL A 100 8.00 4.39 3.41
CA VAL A 100 7.27 4.19 2.15
C VAL A 100 8.28 3.92 1.03
N LYS A 101 8.07 2.81 0.32
CA LYS A 101 8.85 2.44 -0.85
C LYS A 101 8.07 2.62 -2.15
N VAL A 102 6.77 2.33 -2.16
CA VAL A 102 5.92 2.36 -3.37
C VAL A 102 4.64 3.15 -3.09
N VAL A 103 4.26 3.97 -4.06
CA VAL A 103 2.95 4.60 -4.18
C VAL A 103 2.39 4.15 -5.54
N ALA A 104 1.32 3.36 -5.51
CA ALA A 104 0.74 2.71 -6.68
C ALA A 104 -0.61 3.33 -7.05
#